data_AF-A0A9P5P8P7-F1
#
_entry.id   AF-A0A9P5P8P7-F1
#
_cell.length_a   1.000
_cell.length_b   1.000
_cell.length_c   1.000
_cell.angle_alpha   90.00
_cell.angle_beta   90.00
_cell.angle_gamma   90.00
#
_symmetry.space_group_name_H-M   'P 1'
#
loop_
_entity.id
_entity.type
_entity.pdbx_description
1 polymer ?
#
loop_
_entity_poly.entity_id
_entity_poly.type
_entity_poly.pdbx_seq_one_letter_code
_entity_poly.pdbx_strand_id
1 'polypeptide(L)'
;MNPLFKLPHARSTSRLISFACDGCNCELQIPEYHIYTTTKNQTQATHLWFKTHEPASFAPIYLAVLGIPALPTFILSHHVASPVYAVLIAYPSFYALVLLSITLYRLSPFHPLARYPGPTIAKVSKLWTVWMSLDGKLPQYYKKLHEQYGSIVRVGEPNEISVGDKDLLPFIIGAQGMPKGPLWEGRITPKKNPGSFNLINTRDLSHHAQLRKTWNRAFADEPLSDYREIWIRNVEVFMGELEKQCAAGGGYGVLDVARSINLFL
;
A
#
# COMPACT_ATOMS: atom_id res chain seq x y z
N MET A 1 3.74 65.45 -54.38
CA MET A 1 3.09 66.24 -53.32
C MET A 1 3.50 65.68 -51.98
N ASN A 2 4.38 66.39 -51.27
CA ASN A 2 4.60 66.22 -49.81
C ASN A 2 3.38 66.87 -49.08
N PRO A 3 3.08 66.63 -47.79
CA PRO A 3 4.10 66.55 -46.72
C PRO A 3 3.88 65.57 -45.54
N LEU A 4 4.99 65.19 -44.89
CA LEU A 4 5.30 65.24 -43.42
C LEU A 4 4.39 64.46 -42.44
N PHE A 5 4.81 63.87 -41.31
CA PHE A 5 6.07 63.63 -40.58
C PHE A 5 5.66 62.96 -39.22
N LYS A 6 6.62 62.31 -38.54
CA LYS A 6 6.66 61.92 -37.10
C LYS A 6 5.96 60.65 -36.59
N LEU A 7 6.81 59.70 -36.16
CA LEU A 7 6.59 58.80 -35.02
C LEU A 7 6.67 59.58 -33.69
N PRO A 8 6.05 59.07 -32.60
CA PRO A 8 6.87 58.75 -31.42
C PRO A 8 6.47 57.48 -30.65
N HIS A 9 7.44 57.01 -29.84
CA HIS A 9 7.38 56.03 -28.76
C HIS A 9 6.20 56.16 -27.78
N ALA A 10 5.72 55.05 -27.19
CA ALA A 10 5.97 54.66 -25.78
C ALA A 10 5.06 53.51 -25.31
N ARG A 11 5.59 52.72 -24.37
CA ARG A 11 4.97 51.60 -23.63
C ARG A 11 3.73 52.04 -22.83
N SER A 12 2.76 51.14 -22.61
CA SER A 12 2.32 50.72 -21.27
C SER A 12 1.11 49.78 -21.35
N THR A 13 1.08 48.84 -20.41
CA THR A 13 0.06 47.84 -20.12
C THR A 13 -1.35 48.40 -19.86
N SER A 14 -2.38 47.75 -20.40
CA SER A 14 -3.72 47.71 -19.78
C SER A 14 -4.55 46.54 -20.32
N ARG A 15 -4.59 45.43 -19.57
CA ARG A 15 -5.73 44.50 -19.64
C ARG A 15 -6.88 45.19 -18.92
N LEU A 16 -7.81 45.74 -19.70
CA LEU A 16 -9.05 46.34 -19.20
C LEU A 16 -9.89 45.26 -18.50
N ILE A 17 -10.00 45.40 -17.18
CA ILE A 17 -11.08 44.81 -16.38
C ILE A 17 -12.29 45.72 -16.60
N SER A 18 -13.33 45.21 -17.24
CA SER A 18 -14.59 45.94 -17.43
C SER A 18 -15.41 45.86 -16.14
N PHE A 19 -15.78 47.01 -15.58
CA PHE A 19 -16.71 47.11 -14.46
C PHE A 19 -18.06 47.59 -15.00
N ALA A 20 -19.09 46.75 -14.88
CA ALA A 20 -20.49 47.19 -14.96
C ALA A 20 -21.00 47.34 -13.52
N CYS A 21 -21.35 48.57 -13.13
CA CYS A 21 -22.03 48.88 -11.88
C CYS A 21 -23.48 49.19 -12.17
N ASP A 22 -24.37 48.22 -11.95
CA ASP A 22 -25.79 48.49 -11.71
C ASP A 22 -26.04 48.42 -10.19
N GLY A 23 -26.80 49.39 -9.69
CA GLY A 23 -26.90 49.73 -8.27
C GLY A 23 -27.26 48.58 -7.34
N CYS A 24 -26.59 48.57 -6.17
CA CYS A 24 -26.97 47.88 -4.95
C CYS A 24 -27.05 46.34 -4.98
N ASN A 25 -26.03 45.67 -5.52
CA ASN A 25 -25.51 44.42 -4.93
C ASN A 25 -24.12 44.12 -5.51
N CYS A 26 -23.06 44.45 -4.77
CA CYS A 26 -21.70 44.00 -5.11
C CYS A 26 -21.52 42.56 -4.62
N GLU A 27 -22.02 41.59 -5.37
CA GLU A 27 -21.65 40.19 -5.17
C GLU A 27 -20.25 40.01 -5.76
N LEU A 28 -19.26 39.88 -4.86
CA LEU A 28 -17.84 39.73 -5.17
C LEU A 28 -17.59 38.34 -5.77
N GLN A 29 -17.98 38.15 -7.04
CA GLN A 29 -17.55 36.99 -7.81
C GLN A 29 -16.06 37.19 -8.13
N ILE A 30 -15.25 36.14 -7.96
CA ILE A 30 -13.78 36.04 -8.17
C ILE A 30 -12.95 36.11 -6.86
N PRO A 31 -13.11 35.10 -5.97
CA PRO A 31 -11.92 34.40 -5.44
C PRO A 31 -12.04 32.87 -5.42
N GLU A 32 -13.26 32.34 -5.47
CA GLU A 32 -13.54 30.91 -5.40
C GLU A 32 -12.86 30.11 -6.53
N TYR A 33 -12.96 30.58 -7.77
CA TYR A 33 -12.42 29.88 -8.93
C TYR A 33 -10.91 29.63 -8.85
N HIS A 34 -10.13 30.59 -8.33
CA HIS A 34 -8.68 30.46 -8.18
C HIS A 34 -8.28 29.51 -7.05
N ILE A 35 -9.05 29.48 -5.96
CA ILE A 35 -8.84 28.55 -4.86
C ILE A 35 -9.17 27.12 -5.32
N TYR A 36 -10.33 26.92 -5.95
CA TYR A 36 -10.76 25.61 -6.45
C TYR A 36 -9.82 25.04 -7.52
N THR A 37 -9.35 25.87 -8.45
CA THR A 37 -8.40 25.42 -9.50
C THR A 37 -7.04 25.04 -8.92
N THR A 38 -6.54 25.78 -7.93
CA THR A 38 -5.26 25.49 -7.25
C THR A 38 -5.33 24.20 -6.44
N THR A 39 -6.39 24.02 -5.63
CA THR A 39 -6.62 22.79 -4.87
C THR A 39 -6.76 21.58 -5.80
N LYS A 40 -7.51 21.71 -6.90
CA LYS A 40 -7.70 20.63 -7.89
C LYS A 40 -6.38 20.21 -8.54
N ASN A 41 -5.54 21.16 -8.96
CA ASN A 41 -4.26 20.86 -9.61
C ASN A 41 -3.27 20.19 -8.65
N GLN A 42 -3.22 20.64 -7.38
CA GLN A 42 -2.39 20.02 -6.35
C GLN A 42 -2.83 18.58 -6.06
N THR A 43 -4.14 18.35 -5.90
CA THR A 43 -4.70 17.01 -5.70
C THR A 43 -4.36 16.05 -6.86
N GLN A 44 -4.43 16.51 -8.11
CA GLN A 44 -4.05 15.71 -9.28
C GLN A 44 -2.56 15.38 -9.30
N ALA A 45 -1.69 16.36 -8.99
CA ALA A 45 -0.25 16.14 -8.90
C ALA A 45 0.12 15.14 -7.81
N THR A 46 -0.47 15.25 -6.62
CA THR A 46 -0.28 14.30 -5.52
C THR A 46 -0.74 12.89 -5.92
N HIS A 47 -1.88 12.76 -6.60
CA HIS A 47 -2.37 11.49 -7.13
C HIS A 47 -1.40 10.86 -8.14
N LEU A 48 -0.88 11.63 -9.09
CA LEU A 48 0.09 11.15 -10.09
C LEU A 48 1.43 10.74 -9.46
N TRP A 49 1.85 11.46 -8.41
CA TRP A 49 3.04 11.11 -7.64
C TRP A 49 2.87 9.77 -6.92
N PHE A 50 1.79 9.59 -6.16
CA PHE A 50 1.49 8.30 -5.49
C PHE A 50 1.21 7.14 -6.46
N LYS A 51 0.79 7.42 -7.71
CA LYS A 51 0.63 6.40 -8.75
C LYS A 51 1.96 5.80 -9.20
N THR A 52 3.05 6.56 -9.12
CA THR A 52 4.36 6.18 -9.68
C THR A 52 5.43 5.92 -8.62
N HIS A 53 5.28 6.50 -7.42
CA HIS A 53 6.23 6.38 -6.32
C HIS A 53 5.54 5.74 -5.10
N GLU A 54 5.98 4.53 -4.74
CA GLU A 54 5.72 3.95 -3.43
C GLU A 54 6.73 4.53 -2.44
N PRO A 55 6.31 5.37 -1.47
CA PRO A 55 7.23 6.00 -0.55
C PRO A 55 7.86 4.97 0.38
N ALA A 56 9.16 4.71 0.20
CA ALA A 56 9.96 3.83 1.04
C ALA A 56 10.24 4.41 2.45
N SER A 57 9.96 5.70 2.67
CA SER A 57 10.14 6.39 3.94
C SER A 57 8.93 7.24 4.30
N PHE A 58 8.69 7.43 5.60
CA PHE A 58 7.54 8.20 6.08
C PHE A 58 7.71 9.72 5.91
N ALA A 59 8.94 10.22 5.80
CA ALA A 59 9.22 11.65 5.66
C ALA A 59 8.52 12.33 4.45
N PRO A 60 8.63 11.81 3.20
CA PRO A 60 7.92 12.39 2.06
C PRO A 60 6.40 12.25 2.20
N ILE A 61 5.90 11.23 2.91
CA ILE A 61 4.47 11.07 3.20
C ILE A 61 4.01 12.21 4.12
N TYR A 62 4.73 12.47 5.21
CA TYR A 62 4.40 13.56 6.12
C TYR A 62 4.50 14.93 5.45
N LEU A 63 5.51 15.15 4.59
CA LEU A 63 5.62 16.38 3.81
C LEU A 63 4.46 16.57 2.83
N ALA A 64 4.03 15.51 2.14
CA ALA A 64 2.90 15.57 1.24
C ALA A 64 1.56 15.79 1.98
N VAL A 65 1.37 15.10 3.11
CA VAL A 65 0.14 15.15 3.91
C VAL A 65 0.03 16.47 4.68
N LEU A 66 1.12 16.98 5.25
CA LEU A 66 1.08 18.19 6.08
C LEU A 66 1.38 19.46 5.28
N GLY A 67 2.30 19.40 4.30
CA GLY A 67 2.79 20.57 3.59
C GLY A 67 1.93 21.02 2.40
N ILE A 68 1.36 20.08 1.64
CA ILE A 68 0.52 20.41 0.48
C ILE A 68 -0.76 21.19 0.87
N PRO A 69 -1.53 20.78 1.90
CA PRO A 69 -2.69 21.56 2.34
C PRO A 69 -2.33 22.86 3.08
N ALA A 70 -1.08 23.08 3.47
CA ALA A 70 -0.67 24.32 4.14
C ALA A 70 -0.75 25.55 3.22
N LEU A 71 -0.49 25.38 1.91
CA LEU A 71 -0.60 26.46 0.92
C LEU A 71 -2.04 26.98 0.74
N PRO A 72 -3.06 26.14 0.46
CA PRO A 72 -4.44 26.61 0.38
C PRO A 72 -4.95 27.12 1.73
N THR A 73 -4.45 26.59 2.86
CA THR A 73 -4.76 27.11 4.20
C THR A 73 -4.22 28.53 4.40
N PHE A 74 -3.00 28.81 3.94
CA PHE A 74 -2.38 30.14 4.02
C PHE A 74 -3.12 31.17 3.16
N ILE A 75 -3.62 30.77 1.98
CA ILE A 75 -4.42 31.66 1.13
C ILE A 75 -5.78 31.93 1.80
N LEU A 76 -6.44 30.89 2.32
CA LEU A 76 -7.74 31.01 2.96
C LEU A 76 -7.68 31.81 4.27
N SER A 77 -6.56 31.77 5.01
CA SER A 77 -6.40 32.54 6.24
C SER A 77 -6.37 34.05 6.04
N HIS A 78 -6.11 34.54 4.82
CA HIS A 78 -6.19 35.98 4.48
C HIS A 78 -7.63 36.44 4.20
N HIS A 79 -8.56 35.50 3.98
CA HIS A 79 -9.94 35.78 3.61
C HIS A 79 -10.95 35.44 4.71
N VAL A 80 -10.54 34.74 5.77
CA VAL A 80 -11.41 34.29 6.85
C VAL A 80 -11.03 34.99 8.16
N ALA A 81 -12.03 35.37 8.95
CA ALA A 81 -11.85 36.15 10.19
C ALA A 81 -10.97 35.48 11.26
N SER A 82 -10.78 34.16 11.18
CA SER A 82 -9.88 33.43 12.07
C SER A 82 -9.13 32.33 11.33
N PRO A 83 -7.81 32.20 11.53
CA PRO A 83 -6.98 31.19 10.88
C PRO A 83 -7.35 29.76 11.28
N VAL A 84 -7.99 29.57 12.44
CA VAL A 84 -8.45 28.26 12.91
C VAL A 84 -9.55 27.72 11.98
N TYR A 85 -10.49 28.56 11.56
CA TYR A 85 -11.54 28.15 10.62
C TYR A 85 -10.97 27.83 9.24
N ALA A 86 -9.94 28.55 8.79
CA ALA A 86 -9.26 28.25 7.53
C ALA A 86 -8.65 26.83 7.55
N VAL A 87 -8.02 26.42 8.66
CA VAL A 87 -7.47 25.05 8.82
C VAL A 87 -8.58 24.01 8.81
N LEU A 88 -9.66 24.23 9.58
CA LEU A 88 -10.77 23.28 9.73
C LEU A 88 -11.56 23.06 8.43
N ILE A 89 -11.50 23.99 7.48
CA ILE A 89 -12.15 23.83 6.16
C ILE A 89 -11.16 23.28 5.14
N ALA A 90 -9.94 23.83 5.06
CA ALA A 90 -8.98 23.51 4.01
C ALA A 90 -8.45 22.07 4.11
N TYR A 91 -8.10 21.58 5.30
CA TYR A 91 -7.55 20.24 5.47
C TYR A 91 -8.57 19.13 5.12
N PRO A 92 -9.77 19.07 5.72
CA PRO A 92 -10.72 18.01 5.39
C PRO A 92 -11.25 18.10 3.96
N SER A 93 -11.44 19.30 3.39
CA SER A 93 -11.84 19.42 1.98
C SER A 93 -10.76 18.90 1.03
N PHE A 94 -9.49 19.21 1.28
CA PHE A 94 -8.36 18.67 0.52
C PHE A 94 -8.31 17.14 0.59
N TYR A 95 -8.40 16.55 1.79
CA TYR A 95 -8.40 15.09 1.94
C TYR A 95 -9.62 14.44 1.31
N ALA A 96 -10.81 15.03 1.44
CA ALA A 96 -12.02 14.53 0.80
C ALA A 96 -11.88 14.49 -0.73
N LEU A 97 -11.34 15.55 -1.34
CA LEU A 97 -11.09 15.60 -2.78
C LEU A 97 -10.04 14.58 -3.24
N VAL A 98 -8.96 14.41 -2.48
CA VAL A 98 -7.92 13.40 -2.75
C VAL A 98 -8.51 12.00 -2.68
N LEU A 99 -9.24 11.68 -1.61
CA LEU A 99 -9.87 10.37 -1.42
C LEU A 99 -10.92 10.09 -2.50
N LEU A 100 -11.72 11.08 -2.88
CA LEU A 100 -12.70 10.97 -3.95
C LEU A 100 -12.02 10.71 -5.30
N SER A 101 -10.98 11.49 -5.64
CA SER A 101 -10.19 11.31 -6.86
C SER A 101 -9.58 9.90 -6.94
N ILE A 102 -8.95 9.43 -5.87
CA ILE A 102 -8.37 8.08 -5.76
C ILE A 102 -9.43 7.01 -5.95
N THR A 103 -10.58 7.14 -5.26
CA THR A 103 -11.66 6.15 -5.29
C THR A 103 -12.26 6.05 -6.69
N LEU A 104 -12.53 7.20 -7.32
CA LEU A 104 -13.03 7.25 -8.70
C LEU A 104 -12.04 6.62 -9.68
N TYR A 105 -10.75 6.94 -9.57
CA TYR A 105 -9.72 6.33 -10.42
C TYR A 105 -9.62 4.81 -10.23
N ARG A 106 -9.65 4.31 -8.99
CA ARG A 106 -9.52 2.88 -8.67
C ARG A 106 -10.72 2.04 -9.14
N LEU A 107 -11.91 2.63 -9.15
CA LEU A 107 -13.14 2.02 -9.65
C LEU A 107 -13.34 2.23 -11.16
N SER A 108 -12.68 3.23 -11.75
CA SER A 108 -12.82 3.53 -13.18
C SER A 108 -12.30 2.39 -14.07
N PRO A 109 -12.85 2.24 -15.28
CA PRO A 109 -12.35 1.28 -16.28
C PRO A 109 -10.94 1.60 -16.78
N PHE A 110 -10.43 2.81 -16.52
CA PHE A 110 -9.07 3.21 -16.87
C PHE A 110 -8.00 2.58 -15.95
N HIS A 111 -8.41 1.95 -14.85
CA HIS A 111 -7.47 1.22 -14.00
C HIS A 111 -6.98 -0.05 -14.72
N PRO A 112 -5.66 -0.34 -14.77
CA PRO A 112 -5.13 -1.51 -15.51
C PRO A 112 -5.70 -2.85 -15.02
N LEU A 113 -6.10 -2.91 -13.76
CA LEU A 113 -6.73 -4.07 -13.13
C LEU A 113 -8.27 -3.99 -13.05
N ALA A 114 -8.92 -3.03 -13.75
CA ALA A 114 -10.38 -2.88 -13.72
C ALA A 114 -11.12 -4.09 -14.30
N ARG A 115 -10.49 -4.81 -15.24
CA ARG A 115 -11.03 -6.03 -15.87
C ARG A 115 -11.24 -7.19 -14.91
N TYR A 116 -10.57 -7.20 -13.75
CA TYR A 116 -10.65 -8.31 -12.82
C TYR A 116 -11.82 -8.10 -11.83
N PRO A 117 -12.66 -9.13 -11.62
CA PRO A 117 -13.78 -9.07 -10.71
C PRO A 117 -13.32 -9.04 -9.25
N GLY A 118 -14.18 -8.55 -8.36
CA GLY A 118 -13.91 -8.52 -6.91
C GLY A 118 -14.81 -7.52 -6.16
N PRO A 119 -14.84 -7.58 -4.81
CA PRO A 119 -15.65 -6.70 -3.99
C PRO A 119 -15.24 -5.23 -4.17
N THR A 120 -16.21 -4.32 -4.30
CA THR A 120 -15.96 -2.89 -4.50
C THR A 120 -15.09 -2.30 -3.38
N ILE A 121 -15.35 -2.67 -2.13
CA ILE A 121 -14.58 -2.22 -0.96
C ILE A 121 -13.12 -2.70 -1.04
N ALA A 122 -12.89 -3.93 -1.51
CA ALA A 122 -11.57 -4.51 -1.70
C ALA A 122 -10.78 -3.88 -2.87
N LYS A 123 -11.46 -3.28 -3.85
CA LYS A 123 -10.84 -2.51 -4.95
C LYS A 123 -10.37 -1.13 -4.50
N VAL A 124 -11.03 -0.55 -3.50
CA VAL A 124 -10.78 0.83 -3.05
C VAL A 124 -9.69 0.88 -1.98
N SER A 125 -9.67 -0.05 -1.01
CA SER A 125 -8.74 0.05 0.12
C SER A 125 -8.26 -1.30 0.66
N LYS A 126 -6.99 -1.34 1.10
CA LYS A 126 -6.37 -2.47 1.84
C LYS A 126 -6.97 -2.68 3.22
N LEU A 127 -7.61 -1.65 3.78
CA LEU A 127 -8.27 -1.74 5.10
C LEU A 127 -9.30 -2.86 5.16
N TRP A 128 -9.92 -3.20 4.03
CA TRP A 128 -10.84 -4.33 3.97
C TRP A 128 -10.15 -5.66 4.28
N THR A 129 -8.98 -5.92 3.69
CA THR A 129 -8.18 -7.13 3.96
C THR A 129 -7.70 -7.16 5.40
N VAL A 130 -7.28 -6.01 5.95
CA VAL A 130 -6.91 -5.88 7.36
C VAL A 130 -8.09 -6.25 8.25
N TRP A 131 -9.25 -5.67 8.01
CA TRP A 131 -10.48 -5.98 8.75
C TRP A 131 -10.84 -7.46 8.70
N MET A 132 -10.79 -8.08 7.51
CA MET A 132 -11.06 -9.52 7.35
C MET A 132 -10.00 -10.43 7.97
N SER A 133 -8.78 -9.91 8.16
CA SER A 133 -7.70 -10.65 8.82
C SER A 133 -7.82 -10.67 10.35
N LEU A 134 -8.59 -9.75 10.95
CA LEU A 134 -8.74 -9.65 12.42
C LEU A 134 -9.32 -10.92 13.03
N ASP A 135 -10.24 -11.59 12.33
CA ASP A 135 -10.85 -12.84 12.80
C ASP A 135 -10.00 -14.09 12.52
N GLY A 136 -8.81 -13.94 11.89
CA GLY A 136 -7.93 -15.05 11.51
C GLY A 136 -8.48 -15.96 10.39
N LYS A 137 -9.64 -15.64 9.82
CA LYS A 137 -10.33 -16.46 8.81
C LYS A 137 -10.07 -16.01 7.37
N LEU A 138 -9.01 -15.23 7.14
CA LEU A 138 -8.67 -14.68 5.82
C LEU A 138 -8.67 -15.73 4.68
N PRO A 139 -8.09 -16.94 4.86
CA PRO A 139 -8.12 -17.96 3.80
C PRO A 139 -9.53 -18.41 3.42
N GLN A 140 -10.45 -18.45 4.37
CA GLN A 140 -11.85 -18.83 4.13
C GLN A 140 -12.57 -17.74 3.32
N TYR A 141 -12.30 -16.47 3.63
CA TYR A 141 -12.83 -15.35 2.85
C TYR A 141 -12.31 -15.36 1.42
N TYR A 142 -11.02 -15.59 1.22
CA TYR A 142 -10.43 -15.68 -0.12
C TYR A 142 -11.00 -16.86 -0.91
N LYS A 143 -11.19 -18.01 -0.26
CA LYS A 143 -11.87 -19.16 -0.89
C LYS A 143 -13.27 -18.80 -1.39
N LYS A 144 -14.10 -18.18 -0.54
CA LYS A 144 -15.45 -17.73 -0.93
C LYS A 144 -15.42 -16.72 -2.08
N LEU A 145 -14.44 -15.82 -2.09
CA LEU A 145 -14.26 -14.87 -3.18
C LEU A 145 -13.91 -15.58 -4.49
N HIS A 146 -13.03 -16.57 -4.46
CA HIS A 146 -12.71 -17.36 -5.65
C HIS A 146 -13.88 -18.22 -6.13
N GLU A 147 -14.70 -18.73 -5.21
CA GLU A 147 -15.96 -19.42 -5.55
C GLU A 147 -16.97 -18.48 -6.22
N GLN A 148 -17.03 -17.21 -5.81
CA GLN A 148 -17.99 -16.23 -6.32
C GLN A 148 -17.53 -15.53 -7.62
N TYR A 149 -16.26 -15.14 -7.71
CA TYR A 149 -15.73 -14.29 -8.78
C TYR A 149 -14.80 -15.02 -9.75
N GLY A 150 -14.43 -16.27 -9.45
CA GLY A 150 -13.60 -17.13 -10.30
C GLY A 150 -12.14 -17.22 -9.86
N SER A 151 -11.29 -17.77 -10.73
CA SER A 151 -9.90 -18.11 -10.41
C SER A 151 -8.99 -16.89 -10.19
N ILE A 152 -9.33 -15.71 -10.69
CA ILE A 152 -8.56 -14.48 -10.50
C ILE A 152 -9.46 -13.39 -9.93
N VAL A 153 -9.14 -12.93 -8.72
CA VAL A 153 -9.95 -11.95 -8.00
C VAL A 153 -9.09 -10.80 -7.55
N ARG A 154 -9.58 -9.57 -7.73
CA ARG A 154 -8.94 -8.37 -7.21
C ARG A 154 -9.23 -8.23 -5.72
N VAL A 155 -8.19 -8.38 -4.89
CA VAL A 155 -8.28 -8.33 -3.43
C VAL A 155 -7.14 -7.48 -2.87
N GLY A 156 -7.48 -6.36 -2.23
CA GLY A 156 -6.68 -5.88 -1.11
C GLY A 156 -5.49 -4.95 -1.35
N GLU A 157 -5.38 -4.30 -2.51
CA GLU A 157 -4.56 -3.10 -2.78
C GLU A 157 -5.03 -2.54 -4.13
N PRO A 158 -4.75 -1.26 -4.51
CA PRO A 158 -5.09 -0.82 -5.86
C PRO A 158 -4.48 -1.75 -6.93
N ASN A 159 -3.34 -2.36 -6.64
CA ASN A 159 -2.54 -3.14 -7.59
C ASN A 159 -2.39 -4.64 -7.26
N GLU A 160 -3.21 -5.20 -6.37
CA GLU A 160 -3.11 -6.61 -5.97
C GLU A 160 -4.23 -7.49 -6.56
N ILE A 161 -3.84 -8.68 -6.99
CA ILE A 161 -4.75 -9.74 -7.45
C ILE A 161 -4.40 -11.03 -6.72
N SER A 162 -5.42 -11.77 -6.31
CA SER A 162 -5.27 -13.15 -5.85
C SER A 162 -5.58 -14.08 -7.01
N VAL A 163 -4.72 -15.09 -7.16
CA VAL A 163 -4.76 -16.07 -8.23
C VAL A 163 -4.90 -17.44 -7.59
N GLY A 164 -6.02 -18.09 -7.87
CA GLY A 164 -6.31 -19.48 -7.51
C GLY A 164 -6.13 -20.45 -8.69
N ASP A 165 -5.66 -19.96 -9.83
CA ASP A 165 -5.39 -20.79 -11.01
C ASP A 165 -4.04 -21.53 -10.86
N LYS A 166 -4.11 -22.87 -10.87
CA LYS A 166 -2.94 -23.73 -10.75
C LYS A 166 -1.98 -23.60 -11.94
N ASP A 167 -2.51 -23.30 -13.13
CA ASP A 167 -1.72 -23.24 -14.36
C ASP A 167 -0.85 -21.98 -14.40
N LEU A 168 -1.22 -20.96 -13.61
CA LEU A 168 -0.44 -19.73 -13.43
C LEU A 168 0.64 -19.85 -12.36
N LEU A 169 0.56 -20.83 -11.45
CA LEU A 169 1.52 -20.96 -10.35
C LEU A 169 2.98 -21.07 -10.81
N PRO A 170 3.36 -21.84 -11.85
CA PRO A 170 4.75 -21.90 -12.30
C PRO A 170 5.30 -20.54 -12.74
N PHE A 171 4.45 -19.68 -13.32
CA PHE A 171 4.84 -18.34 -13.75
C PHE A 171 4.95 -17.34 -12.60
N ILE A 172 4.21 -17.57 -11.51
CA ILE A 172 4.18 -16.69 -10.33
C ILE A 172 5.26 -17.10 -9.33
N ILE A 173 5.21 -18.36 -8.85
CA ILE A 173 6.03 -18.88 -7.74
C ILE A 173 7.11 -19.87 -8.17
N GLY A 174 7.22 -20.17 -9.47
CA GLY A 174 8.24 -21.07 -9.99
C GLY A 174 9.67 -20.54 -9.86
N ALA A 175 10.65 -21.38 -10.21
CA ALA A 175 12.07 -21.06 -10.07
C ALA A 175 12.51 -19.82 -10.89
N GLN A 176 11.85 -19.58 -12.03
CA GLN A 176 12.01 -18.40 -12.88
C GLN A 176 10.73 -17.52 -12.86
N GLY A 177 9.92 -17.67 -11.82
CA GLY A 177 8.70 -16.90 -11.64
C GLY A 177 8.97 -15.44 -11.28
N MET A 178 7.91 -14.73 -10.89
CA MET A 178 8.01 -13.32 -10.53
C MET A 178 8.85 -13.11 -9.26
N PRO A 179 9.65 -12.03 -9.19
CA PRO A 179 10.37 -11.68 -7.97
C PRO A 179 9.37 -11.34 -6.86
N LYS A 180 9.77 -11.59 -5.61
CA LYS A 180 8.98 -11.23 -4.43
C LYS A 180 8.68 -9.73 -4.42
N GLY A 181 7.47 -9.36 -3.96
CA GLY A 181 7.04 -7.95 -3.91
C GLY A 181 7.77 -7.10 -2.85
N PRO A 182 7.64 -5.76 -2.90
CA PRO A 182 8.30 -4.82 -1.98
C PRO A 182 7.98 -5.03 -0.49
N LEU A 183 6.83 -5.65 -0.17
CA LEU A 183 6.45 -6.02 1.20
C LEU A 183 7.56 -6.79 1.94
N TRP A 184 8.35 -7.59 1.24
CA TRP A 184 9.43 -8.38 1.84
C TRP A 184 10.62 -7.53 2.31
N GLU A 185 10.81 -6.32 1.76
CA GLU A 185 11.79 -5.35 2.26
C GLU A 185 11.35 -4.76 3.61
N GLY A 186 10.05 -4.49 3.77
CA GLY A 186 9.49 -4.00 5.03
C GLY A 186 9.55 -5.00 6.19
N ARG A 187 9.78 -6.30 5.90
CA ARG A 187 10.02 -7.33 6.93
C ARG A 187 11.48 -7.42 7.38
N ILE A 188 12.36 -6.61 6.82
CA ILE A 188 13.75 -6.49 7.28
C ILE A 188 13.74 -5.63 8.54
N THR A 189 14.20 -6.16 9.67
CA THR A 189 14.44 -5.35 10.88
C THR A 189 15.69 -4.48 10.65
N PRO A 190 15.56 -3.17 10.38
CA PRO A 190 16.71 -2.36 9.95
C PRO A 190 17.77 -2.20 11.04
N LYS A 191 17.34 -2.32 12.31
CA LYS A 191 18.18 -2.10 13.48
C LYS A 191 19.23 -3.18 13.74
N LYS A 192 19.03 -4.42 13.26
CA LYS A 192 19.94 -5.53 13.61
C LYS A 192 21.05 -5.77 12.59
N ASN A 193 20.82 -5.52 11.30
CA ASN A 193 21.82 -5.63 10.23
C ASN A 193 21.35 -4.85 8.98
N PRO A 194 21.75 -3.58 8.82
CA PRO A 194 21.43 -2.80 7.63
C PRO A 194 21.97 -3.49 6.37
N GLY A 195 21.10 -3.81 5.41
CA GLY A 195 21.50 -4.43 4.14
C GLY A 195 21.70 -5.95 4.14
N SER A 196 21.47 -6.66 5.26
CA SER A 196 21.50 -8.13 5.24
C SER A 196 20.20 -8.69 4.67
N PHE A 197 20.27 -9.20 3.44
CA PHE A 197 19.20 -10.01 2.87
C PHE A 197 19.41 -11.49 3.28
N ASN A 198 18.38 -12.11 3.83
CA ASN A 198 18.32 -13.54 4.09
C ASN A 198 17.58 -14.24 2.95
N LEU A 199 17.65 -15.58 2.90
CA LEU A 199 17.01 -16.37 1.84
C LEU A 199 15.53 -16.00 1.63
N ILE A 200 14.80 -15.69 2.71
CA ILE A 200 13.36 -15.44 2.66
C ILE A 200 13.06 -14.07 2.01
N ASN A 201 13.77 -13.02 2.42
CA ASN A 201 13.48 -11.64 2.01
C ASN A 201 14.22 -11.19 0.74
N THR A 202 15.23 -11.93 0.25
CA THR A 202 15.92 -11.61 -1.01
C THR A 202 14.94 -11.65 -2.18
N ARG A 203 14.80 -10.51 -2.87
CA ARG A 203 13.94 -10.32 -4.05
C ARG A 203 14.67 -10.59 -5.37
N ASP A 204 15.99 -10.32 -5.42
CA ASP A 204 16.80 -10.62 -6.59
C ASP A 204 16.93 -12.14 -6.79
N LEU A 205 16.53 -12.62 -7.97
CA LEU A 205 16.47 -14.05 -8.27
C LEU A 205 17.87 -14.67 -8.26
N SER A 206 18.88 -13.95 -8.73
CA SER A 206 20.26 -14.46 -8.81
C SER A 206 20.88 -14.63 -7.44
N HIS A 207 20.78 -13.61 -6.58
CA HIS A 207 21.25 -13.64 -5.20
C HIS A 207 20.44 -14.66 -4.37
N HIS A 208 19.12 -14.73 -4.57
CA HIS A 208 18.29 -15.74 -3.92
C HIS A 208 18.74 -17.17 -4.31
N ALA A 209 19.05 -17.42 -5.59
CA ALA A 209 19.56 -18.71 -6.04
C ALA A 209 20.92 -19.07 -5.41
N GLN A 210 21.82 -18.09 -5.25
CA GLN A 210 23.10 -18.30 -4.56
C GLN A 210 22.90 -18.67 -3.09
N LEU A 211 22.07 -17.94 -2.36
CA LEU A 211 21.74 -18.24 -0.96
C LEU A 211 21.07 -19.62 -0.83
N ARG A 212 20.17 -19.95 -1.76
CA ARG A 212 19.46 -21.24 -1.77
C ARG A 212 20.40 -22.42 -1.99
N LYS A 213 21.49 -22.24 -2.75
CA LYS A 213 22.47 -23.31 -3.01
C LYS A 213 23.07 -23.87 -1.72
N THR A 214 23.37 -23.01 -0.74
CA THR A 214 23.89 -23.45 0.56
C THR A 214 22.83 -24.24 1.35
N TRP A 215 21.59 -23.76 1.38
CA TRP A 215 20.49 -24.45 2.04
C TRP A 215 20.16 -25.80 1.39
N ASN A 216 20.18 -25.88 0.05
CA ASN A 216 19.94 -27.13 -0.66
C ASN A 216 20.95 -28.22 -0.29
N ARG A 217 22.18 -27.88 0.11
CA ARG A 217 23.15 -28.86 0.61
C ARG A 217 22.74 -29.42 1.96
N ALA A 218 22.24 -28.58 2.87
CA ALA A 218 21.76 -29.02 4.18
C ALA A 218 20.51 -29.91 4.09
N PHE A 219 19.72 -29.76 3.02
CA PHE A 219 18.55 -30.59 2.74
C PHE A 219 18.82 -31.69 1.69
N ALA A 220 20.09 -32.02 1.43
CA ALA A 220 20.44 -33.17 0.61
C ALA A 220 20.33 -34.48 1.41
N ASP A 221 20.20 -35.61 0.71
CA ASP A 221 19.94 -36.91 1.33
C ASP A 221 21.00 -37.32 2.37
N GLU A 222 22.27 -37.00 2.12
CA GLU A 222 23.39 -37.35 3.01
C GLU A 222 23.28 -36.62 4.38
N PRO A 223 23.23 -35.28 4.47
CA PRO A 223 22.97 -34.59 5.75
C PRO A 223 21.62 -34.93 6.40
N LEU A 224 20.59 -35.23 5.60
CA LEU A 224 19.28 -35.65 6.14
C LEU A 224 19.37 -36.99 6.88
N SER A 225 20.23 -37.90 6.42
CA SER A 225 20.51 -39.16 7.13
C SER A 225 21.13 -38.90 8.50
N ASP A 226 22.08 -37.97 8.60
CA ASP A 226 22.71 -37.61 9.87
C ASP A 226 21.71 -37.00 10.86
N TYR A 227 20.71 -36.26 10.37
CA TYR A 227 19.65 -35.71 11.22
C TYR A 227 18.75 -36.79 11.82
N ARG A 228 18.66 -37.96 11.20
CA ARG A 228 17.76 -39.05 11.63
C ARG A 228 18.01 -39.45 13.09
N GLU A 229 19.27 -39.57 13.49
CA GLU A 229 19.61 -39.96 14.87
C GLU A 229 19.19 -38.89 15.88
N ILE A 230 19.35 -37.61 15.52
CA ILE A 230 18.90 -36.47 16.33
C ILE A 230 17.37 -36.49 16.47
N TRP A 231 16.65 -36.74 15.38
CA TRP A 231 15.19 -36.86 15.39
C TRP A 231 14.71 -38.01 16.27
N ILE A 232 15.30 -39.20 16.13
CA ILE A 232 14.96 -40.37 16.95
C ILE A 232 15.15 -40.05 18.43
N ARG A 233 16.30 -39.48 18.79
CA ARG A 233 16.58 -39.09 20.18
C ARG A 233 15.54 -38.09 20.72
N ASN A 234 15.18 -37.07 19.94
CA ASN A 234 14.19 -36.09 20.38
C ASN A 234 12.79 -36.73 20.55
N VAL A 235 12.41 -37.65 19.66
CA VAL A 235 11.17 -38.42 19.77
C VAL A 235 11.20 -39.33 21.00
N GLU A 236 12.31 -40.01 21.28
CA GLU A 236 12.45 -40.85 22.48
C GLU A 236 12.30 -40.04 23.77
N VAL A 237 12.92 -38.86 23.84
CA VAL A 237 12.75 -37.94 24.98
C VAL A 237 11.29 -37.50 25.11
N PHE A 238 10.65 -37.16 23.99
CA PHE A 238 9.24 -36.77 23.99
C PHE A 238 8.32 -37.90 24.46
N MET A 239 8.53 -39.13 23.95
CA MET A 239 7.78 -40.31 24.36
C MET A 239 7.99 -40.62 25.86
N GLY A 240 9.22 -40.53 26.35
CA GLY A 240 9.50 -40.71 27.78
C GLY A 240 8.81 -39.67 28.67
N GLU A 241 8.63 -38.44 28.18
CA GLU A 241 7.86 -37.42 28.90
C GLU A 241 6.35 -37.72 28.89
N LEU A 242 5.82 -38.21 27.77
CA LEU A 242 4.42 -38.67 27.70
C LEU A 242 4.16 -39.87 28.63
N GLU A 243 5.08 -40.83 28.69
CA GLU A 243 4.99 -41.97 29.60
C GLU A 243 4.95 -41.54 31.06
N LYS A 244 5.80 -40.58 31.46
CA LYS A 244 5.79 -40.02 32.82
C LYS A 244 4.46 -39.35 33.16
N GLN A 245 3.90 -38.57 32.24
CA GLN A 245 2.62 -37.90 32.45
C GLN A 245 1.47 -38.91 32.54
N CYS A 246 1.50 -39.96 31.71
CA CYS A 246 0.54 -41.05 31.74
C CYS A 246 0.61 -41.84 33.06
N ALA A 247 1.81 -42.16 33.53
CA ALA A 247 2.03 -42.85 34.80
C ALA A 247 1.55 -42.01 35.99
N ALA A 248 1.85 -40.71 36.01
CA ALA A 248 1.39 -39.78 37.05
C ALA A 248 -0.15 -39.62 37.05
N GLY A 249 -0.79 -39.71 35.88
CA GLY A 249 -2.24 -39.63 35.72
C GLY A 249 -2.99 -40.95 35.92
N GLY A 250 -2.33 -42.04 36.35
CA GLY A 250 -2.98 -43.33 36.58
C GLY A 250 -3.39 -44.07 35.30
N GLY A 251 -2.61 -43.91 34.22
CA GLY A 251 -2.83 -44.60 32.94
C GLY A 251 -3.48 -43.74 31.85
N TYR A 252 -3.72 -42.46 32.11
CA TYR A 252 -4.15 -41.47 31.11
C TYR A 252 -3.42 -40.14 31.31
N GLY A 253 -3.19 -39.41 30.22
CA GLY A 253 -2.56 -38.09 30.24
C GLY A 253 -3.28 -37.13 29.30
N VAL A 254 -3.37 -35.86 29.68
CA VAL A 254 -3.92 -34.79 28.83
C VAL A 254 -2.76 -33.93 28.34
N LEU A 255 -2.65 -33.80 27.02
CA LEU A 255 -1.54 -33.10 26.36
C LEU A 255 -2.05 -31.93 25.53
N ASP A 256 -1.44 -30.76 25.72
CA ASP A 256 -1.54 -29.67 24.74
C ASP A 256 -0.50 -29.88 23.63
N VAL A 257 -0.95 -30.42 22.51
CA VAL A 257 -0.11 -30.74 21.35
C VAL A 257 0.63 -29.50 20.83
N ALA A 258 0.01 -28.32 20.85
CA ALA A 258 0.64 -27.10 20.32
C ALA A 258 1.82 -26.66 21.20
N ARG A 259 1.67 -26.78 22.53
CA ARG A 259 2.77 -26.52 23.46
C ARG A 259 3.87 -27.57 23.35
N SER A 260 3.49 -28.84 23.22
CA SER A 260 4.44 -29.95 23.13
C SER A 260 5.27 -29.90 21.85
N ILE A 261 4.67 -29.62 20.71
CA ILE A 261 5.42 -29.48 19.45
C ILE A 261 6.46 -28.37 19.58
N ASN A 262 6.09 -27.18 20.10
CA ASN A 262 7.05 -26.07 20.24
C ASN A 262 8.24 -26.34 21.17
N LEU A 263 8.15 -27.33 22.08
CA LEU A 263 9.22 -27.66 23.02
C LEU A 263 10.17 -28.74 22.49
N PHE A 264 9.70 -29.60 21.59
CA PHE A 264 10.41 -30.81 21.15
C PHE A 264 10.73 -30.86 19.64
N LEU A 265 10.10 -29.98 18.83
CA LEU A 265 10.30 -29.79 17.38
C LEU A 265 10.79 -28.37 17.09
#